data_AF-A0AB37TCD5-F1
#
_entry.id   AF-A0AB37TCD5-F1
#
_cell.length_a   1.000
_cell.length_b   1.000
_cell.length_c   1.000
_cell.angle_alpha   90.00
_cell.angle_beta   90.00
_cell.angle_gamma   90.00
#
_symmetry.space_group_name_H-M   'P 1'
#
loop_
_entity.id
_entity.type
_entity.pdbx_description
1 polymer ?
#
loop_
_entity_poly.entity_id
_entity_poly.type
_entity_poly.pdbx_seq_one_letter_code
_entity_poly.pdbx_strand_id
1 'polypeptide(L)'
;MKPEQFIREKGLKEAREVVEGAPEGATHYGLRQYRQWEGRILKTFTDESWRSTAVFGGNLRFIEDDCLKIQDLKRLVESVELIEELGGIKLVKDHGRKGGLYGGRVITAIRDHESIYGGGDE
;
A
#
# COMPACT_ATOMS: atom_id res chain seq x y z
N MET A 1 -0.44 9.97 -0.50
CA MET A 1 -0.05 9.12 0.66
C MET A 1 0.86 7.99 0.16
N LYS A 2 1.83 7.54 0.96
CA LYS A 2 2.67 6.37 0.62
C LYS A 2 2.04 5.05 1.13
N PRO A 3 2.22 3.90 0.45
CA PRO A 3 1.68 2.61 0.89
C PRO A 3 2.13 2.20 2.31
N GLU A 4 3.37 2.50 2.70
CA GLU A 4 3.88 2.21 4.04
C GLU A 4 3.13 3.02 5.11
N GLN A 5 2.84 4.29 4.80
CA GLN A 5 2.08 5.16 5.67
C GLN A 5 0.63 4.67 5.80
N PHE A 6 0.04 4.19 4.69
CA PHE A 6 -1.30 3.61 4.71
C PHE A 6 -1.38 2.40 5.67
N ILE A 7 -0.44 1.46 5.58
CA ILE A 7 -0.41 0.30 6.49
C ILE A 7 -0.19 0.75 7.94
N ARG A 8 0.64 1.77 8.17
CA ARG A 8 0.87 2.32 9.52
C ARG A 8 -0.39 2.96 10.12
N GLU A 9 -1.17 3.68 9.33
CA GLU A 9 -2.36 4.42 9.80
C GLU A 9 -3.62 3.53 9.85
N LYS A 10 -3.77 2.59 8.91
CA LYS A 10 -4.97 1.78 8.73
C LYS A 10 -4.83 0.34 9.21
N GLY A 11 -3.60 -0.13 9.35
CA GLY A 11 -3.27 -1.50 9.71
C GLY A 11 -3.19 -2.44 8.51
N LEU A 12 -2.55 -3.60 8.75
CA LEU A 12 -2.33 -4.64 7.75
C LEU A 12 -3.65 -5.23 7.22
N LYS A 13 -4.66 -5.37 8.10
CA LYS A 13 -5.97 -5.92 7.74
C LYS A 13 -6.67 -5.10 6.66
N GLU A 14 -6.75 -3.78 6.83
CA GLU A 14 -7.40 -2.90 5.85
C GLU A 14 -6.59 -2.87 4.53
N ALA A 15 -5.26 -2.90 4.60
CA ALA A 15 -4.41 -3.01 3.41
C ALA A 15 -4.66 -4.31 2.63
N ARG A 16 -4.85 -5.43 3.32
CA ARG A 16 -5.20 -6.70 2.71
C ARG A 16 -6.58 -6.65 2.05
N GLU A 17 -7.60 -6.11 2.73
CA GLU A 17 -8.94 -5.96 2.17
C GLU A 17 -8.93 -5.10 0.89
N VAL A 18 -8.12 -4.05 0.84
CA VAL A 18 -7.94 -3.22 -0.36
C VAL A 18 -7.29 -3.99 -1.51
N VAL A 19 -6.31 -4.85 -1.21
CA VAL A 19 -5.62 -5.66 -2.22
C VAL A 19 -6.52 -6.80 -2.74
N GLU A 20 -7.22 -7.51 -1.86
CA GLU A 20 -8.11 -8.62 -2.23
C GLU A 20 -9.41 -8.11 -2.89
N GLY A 21 -9.90 -6.94 -2.52
CA GLY A 21 -11.07 -6.29 -3.12
C GLY A 21 -10.79 -5.55 -4.44
N ALA A 22 -9.52 -5.47 -4.87
CA ALA A 22 -9.15 -4.80 -6.09
C ALA A 22 -9.60 -5.60 -7.33
N PRO A 23 -10.33 -4.98 -8.30
CA PRO A 23 -10.68 -5.65 -9.52
C PRO A 23 -9.44 -5.99 -10.36
N GLU A 24 -9.53 -7.04 -11.17
CA GLU A 24 -8.43 -7.46 -12.04
C GLU A 24 -8.03 -6.32 -13.00
N GLY A 25 -6.72 -6.02 -13.06
CA GLY A 25 -6.18 -4.90 -13.84
C GLY A 25 -6.19 -3.54 -13.13
N ALA A 26 -6.72 -3.44 -11.90
CA ALA A 26 -6.62 -2.21 -11.11
C ALA A 26 -5.15 -1.92 -10.74
N THR A 27 -4.72 -0.69 -11.00
CA THR A 27 -3.36 -0.24 -10.68
C THR A 27 -3.30 0.68 -9.47
N HIS A 28 -4.39 1.41 -9.19
CA HIS A 28 -4.43 2.44 -8.15
C HIS A 28 -5.70 2.35 -7.29
N TYR A 29 -5.57 2.65 -6.00
CA TYR A 29 -6.64 2.74 -5.02
C TYR A 29 -6.80 4.20 -4.56
N GLY A 30 -8.01 4.75 -4.65
CA GLY A 30 -8.29 6.12 -4.24
C GLY A 30 -8.64 6.22 -2.76
N LEU A 31 -7.92 7.05 -2.00
CA LEU A 31 -8.08 7.14 -0.55
C LEU A 31 -9.29 7.95 -0.07
N ARG A 32 -9.78 8.87 -0.91
CA ARG A 32 -10.97 9.66 -0.59
C ARG A 32 -12.22 9.05 -1.23
N GLN A 33 -13.14 8.61 -0.38
CA GLN A 33 -14.54 8.49 -0.77
C GLN A 33 -15.17 9.88 -0.69
N TYR A 34 -15.32 10.53 -1.83
CA TYR A 34 -16.09 11.78 -1.87
C TYR A 34 -17.56 11.45 -1.61
N ARG A 35 -18.07 11.92 -0.47
CA ARG A 35 -19.50 11.83 -0.14
C ARG A 35 -20.24 12.58 -1.26
N GLN A 36 -21.13 11.86 -1.94
CA GLN A 36 -21.95 12.35 -3.05
C GLN A 36 -22.80 13.56 -2.62
N TRP A 37 -22.26 14.77 -2.63
CA TRP A 37 -23.07 15.98 -2.56
C TRP A 37 -22.61 16.94 -3.66
N GLU A 38 -23.45 17.01 -4.68
CA GLU A 38 -23.48 17.93 -5.85
C GLU A 38 -22.34 17.91 -6.87
N GLY A 39 -21.33 17.04 -6.73
CA GLY A 39 -20.32 16.83 -7.77
C GLY A 39 -20.11 15.35 -8.06
N ARG A 40 -20.29 14.91 -9.32
CA ARG A 40 -19.84 13.58 -9.75
C ARG A 40 -18.32 13.57 -9.73
N ILE A 41 -17.73 12.80 -8.82
CA ILE A 41 -16.30 12.53 -8.82
C ILE A 41 -16.08 11.33 -9.71
N LEU A 42 -15.47 11.56 -10.86
CA LEU A 42 -15.11 10.56 -11.84
C LEU A 42 -13.66 10.16 -11.59
N LYS A 43 -13.37 8.87 -11.58
CA LYS A 43 -11.99 8.39 -11.74
C LYS A 43 -11.73 8.34 -13.24
N THR A 44 -10.85 9.20 -13.73
CA THR A 44 -10.52 9.32 -15.16
C THR A 44 -9.07 8.91 -15.38
N PHE A 45 -8.83 8.02 -16.34
CA PHE A 45 -7.49 7.71 -16.81
C PHE A 45 -7.08 8.74 -17.86
N THR A 46 -6.13 9.60 -17.50
CA THR A 46 -5.65 10.73 -18.33
C THR A 46 -4.14 10.87 -18.15
N ASP A 47 -3.40 11.22 -19.19
CA ASP A 47 -1.94 11.36 -19.14
C ASP A 47 -1.25 10.13 -18.51
N GLU A 48 -1.63 8.93 -18.96
CA GLU A 48 -1.08 7.65 -18.47
C GLU A 48 -1.23 7.43 -16.95
N SER A 49 -2.16 8.14 -16.30
CA SER A 49 -2.38 8.07 -14.85
C SER A 49 -3.87 8.10 -14.48
N TRP A 50 -4.24 7.36 -13.43
CA TRP A 50 -5.57 7.43 -12.83
C TRP A 50 -5.67 8.69 -11.97
N ARG A 51 -6.61 9.59 -12.30
CA ARG A 51 -6.85 10.84 -11.56
C ARG A 51 -8.29 10.94 -11.10
N SER A 52 -8.52 11.53 -9.93
CA SER A 52 -9.86 11.99 -9.56
C SER A 52 -10.18 13.30 -10.26
N THR A 53 -11.32 13.34 -10.92
CA THR A 53 -11.86 14.55 -11.52
C THR A 53 -13.22 14.85 -10.93
N ALA A 54 -13.37 16.04 -10.35
CA ALA A 54 -14.67 16.54 -9.93
C ALA A 54 -15.32 17.32 -11.06
N VAL A 55 -16.59 17.05 -11.34
CA VAL A 55 -17.41 17.98 -12.12
C VAL A 55 -18.11 18.93 -11.14
N PHE A 56 -17.68 20.19 -11.09
CA PHE A 56 -18.32 21.26 -10.33
C PHE A 56 -18.96 22.26 -11.30
N GLY A 57 -20.30 22.37 -11.30
CA GLY A 57 -21.02 23.37 -12.09
C GLY A 57 -20.71 23.34 -13.60
N GLY A 58 -20.45 22.16 -14.16
CA GLY A 58 -20.10 21.99 -15.58
C GLY A 58 -18.61 22.06 -15.91
N ASN A 59 -17.74 22.37 -14.93
CA ASN A 59 -16.28 22.40 -15.12
C ASN A 59 -15.60 21.17 -14.52
N LEU A 60 -14.72 20.51 -15.29
CA LEU A 60 -13.83 19.47 -14.78
C LEU A 60 -12.70 20.13 -13.97
N ARG A 61 -12.60 19.78 -12.70
CA ARG A 61 -11.44 20.13 -11.86
C ARG A 61 -10.69 18.86 -11.51
N PHE A 62 -9.40 18.83 -11.80
CA PHE A 62 -8.50 17.81 -11.29
C PHE A 62 -8.40 17.99 -9.79
N ILE A 63 -8.70 16.92 -9.06
CA ILE A 63 -8.37 16.88 -7.64
C ILE A 63 -7.04 16.15 -7.56
N GLU A 64 -6.11 16.73 -6.82
CA GLU A 64 -4.91 16.02 -6.39
C GLU A 64 -5.37 14.80 -5.58
N ASP A 65 -5.40 13.64 -6.24
CA ASP A 65 -5.84 12.40 -5.66
C ASP A 65 -4.63 11.75 -5.00
N ASP A 66 -4.73 11.52 -3.70
CA ASP A 66 -3.85 10.62 -3.00
C ASP A 66 -4.20 9.18 -3.41
N CYS A 67 -3.80 8.78 -4.62
CA CYS A 67 -3.92 7.42 -5.11
C CYS A 67 -2.76 6.56 -4.58
N LEU A 68 -3.07 5.37 -4.08
CA LEU A 68 -2.08 4.35 -3.71
C LEU A 68 -1.88 3.36 -4.85
N LYS A 69 -0.63 3.03 -5.17
CA LYS A 69 -0.32 1.94 -6.10
C LYS A 69 -0.65 0.61 -5.45
N ILE A 70 -1.57 -0.14 -6.04
CA ILE A 70 -2.04 -1.43 -5.50
C ILE A 70 -0.90 -2.45 -5.51
N GLN A 71 -0.04 -2.44 -6.54
CA GLN A 71 1.11 -3.35 -6.60
C GLN A 71 2.11 -3.12 -5.46
N ASP A 72 2.40 -1.87 -5.12
CA ASP A 72 3.30 -1.56 -4.00
C ASP A 72 2.66 -1.95 -2.67
N LEU A 73 1.36 -1.67 -2.50
CA LEU A 73 0.62 -2.08 -1.30
C LEU A 73 0.60 -3.61 -1.15
N LYS A 74 0.34 -4.33 -2.25
CA LYS A 74 0.35 -5.80 -2.29
C LYS A 74 1.72 -6.36 -1.91
N ARG A 75 2.81 -5.83 -2.48
CA ARG A 75 4.18 -6.24 -2.11
C ARG A 75 4.42 -6.10 -0.62
N LEU A 76 4.03 -4.97 -0.03
CA LEU A 76 4.21 -4.71 1.40
C LEU A 76 3.38 -5.68 2.26
N VAL A 77 2.13 -5.96 1.89
CA VAL A 77 1.29 -6.95 2.59
C VAL A 77 1.95 -8.33 2.54
N GLU A 78 2.37 -8.80 1.36
CA GLU A 78 3.05 -10.10 1.20
C GLU A 78 4.36 -10.17 2.00
N SER A 79 5.13 -9.07 2.03
CA SER A 79 6.36 -8.97 2.80
C SER A 79 6.10 -9.10 4.31
N VAL A 80 5.06 -8.43 4.83
CA VAL A 80 4.72 -8.52 6.26
C VAL A 80 4.20 -9.90 6.62
N GLU A 81 3.31 -10.48 5.81
CA GLU A 81 2.79 -11.84 6.02
C GLU A 81 3.91 -12.88 6.01
N LEU A 82 4.89 -12.76 5.12
CA LEU A 82 6.07 -13.63 5.09
C LEU A 82 6.88 -13.54 6.38
N ILE A 83 7.08 -12.34 6.91
CA ILE A 83 7.81 -12.15 8.18
C ILE A 83 7.03 -12.75 9.35
N GLU A 84 5.69 -12.62 9.37
CA GLU A 84 4.84 -13.25 10.39
C GLU A 84 4.89 -14.78 10.30
N GLU A 85 4.87 -15.36 9.09
CA GLU A 85 4.99 -16.81 8.85
C GLU A 85 6.34 -17.36 9.35
N LEU A 86 7.42 -16.58 9.20
CA LEU A 86 8.75 -16.93 9.71
C LEU A 86 8.89 -16.74 11.24
N GLY A 87 7.80 -16.45 11.94
CA GLY A 87 7.78 -16.29 13.40
C GLY A 87 8.12 -14.88 13.88
N GLY A 88 8.04 -13.89 12.98
CA GLY A 88 8.20 -12.47 13.28
C GLY A 88 9.62 -11.93 13.07
N ILE A 89 9.70 -10.60 12.97
CA ILE A 89 10.93 -9.88 12.56
C ILE A 89 12.14 -10.16 13.46
N LYS A 90 11.93 -10.43 14.77
CA LYS A 90 13.00 -10.74 15.71
C LYS A 90 13.68 -12.07 15.40
N LEU A 91 12.90 -13.12 15.16
CA LEU A 91 13.43 -14.45 14.82
C LEU A 91 14.11 -14.42 13.46
N VAL A 92 13.52 -13.72 12.49
CA VAL A 92 14.14 -13.50 11.19
C VAL A 92 15.47 -12.74 11.35
N LYS A 93 15.57 -11.66 12.11
CA LYS A 93 16.88 -10.98 12.25
C LYS A 93 17.90 -11.83 13.02
N ASP A 94 17.48 -12.57 14.04
CA ASP A 94 18.36 -13.46 14.83
C ASP A 94 18.94 -14.60 13.99
N HIS A 95 18.11 -15.26 13.17
CA HIS A 95 18.58 -16.33 12.29
C HIS A 95 19.60 -15.82 11.26
N GLY A 96 19.45 -14.60 10.77
CA GLY A 96 20.43 -13.95 9.89
C GLY A 96 21.75 -13.65 10.60
N ARG A 97 21.69 -13.14 11.83
CA ARG A 97 22.89 -12.89 12.65
C ARG A 97 23.66 -14.18 12.96
N LYS A 98 22.97 -15.31 13.08
CA LYS A 98 23.55 -16.64 13.31
C LYS A 98 24.14 -17.30 12.05
N GLY A 99 24.23 -16.56 10.93
CA GLY A 99 24.79 -17.05 9.68
C GLY A 99 23.80 -17.77 8.77
N GLY A 100 22.50 -17.67 9.04
CA GLY A 100 21.46 -18.15 8.14
C GLY A 100 21.48 -17.39 6.80
N LEU A 101 21.38 -18.11 5.69
CA LEU A 101 21.27 -17.48 4.37
C LEU A 101 19.81 -17.09 4.10
N TYR A 102 19.61 -15.81 3.76
CA TYR A 102 18.36 -15.35 3.18
C TYR A 102 18.38 -15.37 1.68
N GLY A 103 17.34 -15.96 1.09
CA GLY A 103 16.97 -15.64 -0.29
C GLY A 103 16.59 -14.17 -0.40
N GLY A 104 16.79 -13.57 -1.57
CA GLY A 104 16.52 -12.14 -1.81
C GLY A 104 15.12 -11.68 -1.39
N ARG A 105 14.12 -12.57 -1.46
CA ARG A 105 12.74 -12.31 -1.01
C ARG A 105 12.66 -11.95 0.48
N VAL A 106 13.37 -12.67 1.35
CA VAL A 106 13.32 -12.40 2.80
C VAL A 106 14.06 -11.10 3.13
N ILE A 107 15.15 -10.78 2.43
CA ILE A 107 15.86 -9.51 2.58
C ILE A 107 14.94 -8.34 2.22
N THR A 108 14.20 -8.44 1.10
CA THR A 108 13.20 -7.44 0.72
C THR A 108 12.10 -7.32 1.79
N ALA A 109 11.62 -8.44 2.30
CA ALA A 109 10.56 -8.45 3.31
C ALA A 109 10.99 -7.78 4.63
N ILE A 110 12.23 -8.00 5.07
CA ILE A 110 12.81 -7.30 6.24
C ILE A 110 12.80 -5.78 5.99
N ARG A 111 13.30 -5.33 4.83
CA ARG A 111 13.36 -3.91 4.49
C ARG A 111 11.97 -3.26 4.40
N ASP A 112 11.02 -3.95 3.80
CA ASP A 112 9.63 -3.49 3.70
C ASP A 112 9.00 -3.38 5.09
N HIS A 113 9.20 -4.38 5.95
CA HIS A 113 8.75 -4.36 7.35
C HIS A 113 9.35 -3.19 8.13
N GLU A 114 10.66 -2.94 8.01
CA GLU A 114 11.35 -1.82 8.66
C GLU A 114 10.88 -0.45 8.11
N SER A 115 10.51 -0.38 6.84
CA SER A 115 9.94 0.84 6.24
C SER A 115 8.56 1.18 6.83
N ILE A 116 7.77 0.16 7.20
CA ILE A 116 6.44 0.32 7.79
C ILE A 116 6.53 0.63 9.29
N TYR A 117 7.25 -0.19 10.04
CA TYR A 117 7.23 -0.18 11.51
C TYR A 117 8.48 0.45 12.16
N GLY A 118 9.50 0.78 11.38
CA GLY A 118 10.81 1.22 11.87
C GLY A 118 11.79 0.06 12.07
N GLY A 119 13.08 0.35 11.89
CA GLY A 119 14.16 -0.58 12.21
C GLY A 119 14.29 -0.71 13.72
N GLY A 120 13.67 -1.75 14.29
CA GLY A 120 13.80 -2.07 15.70
C GLY A 120 15.25 -2.45 16.03
N ASP A 121 16.02 -1.45 16.43
CA ASP A 121 17.23 -1.57 17.26
C ASP A 121 16.83 -1.15 18.69
N GLU A 122 16.16 -2.05 19.40
CA GLU A 122 16.15 -2.09 20.87
C GLU A 122 16.47 -3.53 21.32
#